data_AF-A0A925NDC2-F1
#
_entry.id   AF-A0A925NDC2-F1
#
_cell.length_a   1.000
_cell.length_b   1.000
_cell.length_c   1.000
_cell.angle_alpha   90.00
_cell.angle_beta   90.00
_cell.angle_gamma   90.00
#
_symmetry.space_group_name_H-M   'P 1'
#
loop_
_entity.id
_entity.type
_entity.pdbx_description
1 polymer ?
#
loop_
_entity_poly.entity_id
_entity_poly.type
_entity_poly.pdbx_seq_one_letter_code
_entity_poly.pdbx_strand_id
1 'polypeptide(L)'
;MNDEPSLPDALWKLYQEHCTHVRHHEAQRSTVAATFLAIASALLGLVTFDKAIGLSDLPMTLLLTFIGGFGAIFSAKQYERASLHTERARHFRNAVDDLLDGKPLKRIKQEADAEHTKHFQRLARLRLNKFWLGLYALVAAIGLVLSVIAVLCPQKTP
;
A
#
# COMPACT_ATOMS: atom_id res chain seq x y z
N MET A 1 14.47 -39.00 -18.71
CA MET A 1 15.27 -37.88 -19.22
C MET A 1 14.74 -36.67 -18.50
N ASN A 2 15.49 -36.10 -17.55
CA ASN A 2 15.03 -34.93 -16.83
C ASN A 2 15.08 -33.76 -17.81
N ASP A 3 13.91 -33.25 -18.20
CA ASP A 3 13.80 -32.06 -19.04
C ASP A 3 14.24 -30.86 -18.20
N GLU A 4 15.56 -30.62 -18.16
CA GLU A 4 16.14 -29.38 -17.64
C GLU A 4 15.41 -28.20 -18.33
N PRO A 5 14.76 -27.29 -17.58
CA PRO A 5 14.04 -26.18 -18.18
C PRO A 5 15.01 -25.34 -19.00
N SER A 6 14.60 -24.97 -20.22
CA SER A 6 15.41 -24.09 -21.05
C SER A 6 15.66 -22.77 -20.31
N LEU A 7 16.81 -22.12 -20.55
CA LEU A 7 17.14 -20.84 -19.92
C LEU A 7 16.02 -19.78 -20.12
N PRO A 8 15.41 -19.62 -21.32
CA PRO A 8 14.24 -18.75 -21.49
C PRO A 8 13.06 -19.12 -20.58
N ASP A 9 12.76 -20.41 -20.44
CA ASP A 9 11.65 -20.88 -19.60
C ASP A 9 11.92 -20.61 -18.11
N ALA A 10 13.16 -20.81 -17.66
CA ALA A 10 13.57 -20.52 -16.29
C ALA A 10 13.45 -19.02 -15.98
N LEU A 11 13.94 -18.15 -16.87
CA LEU A 11 13.84 -16.70 -16.72
C LEU A 11 12.39 -16.23 -16.73
N TRP A 12 11.56 -16.78 -17.61
CA TRP A 12 10.13 -16.45 -17.68
C TRP A 12 9.37 -16.89 -16.43
N LYS A 13 9.65 -18.09 -15.90
CA LYS A 13 9.08 -18.55 -14.62
C LYS A 13 9.46 -17.64 -13.47
N LEU A 14 10.73 -17.22 -13.36
CA LEU A 14 11.18 -16.27 -12.33
C LEU A 14 10.52 -14.88 -12.47
N TYR A 15 10.31 -14.42 -13.71
CA TYR A 15 9.52 -13.21 -13.97
C TYR A 15 8.10 -13.34 -13.42
N GLN A 16 7.41 -14.43 -13.77
CA GLN A 16 6.04 -14.68 -13.33
C GLN A 16 5.92 -14.79 -11.81
N GLU A 17 6.87 -15.47 -11.16
CA GLU A 17 6.92 -15.61 -9.69
C GLU A 17 7.00 -14.24 -9.01
N HIS A 18 7.88 -13.37 -9.49
CA HIS A 18 7.97 -12.02 -8.93
C HIS A 18 6.73 -11.16 -9.23
N CYS A 19 6.09 -11.29 -10.39
CA CYS A 19 4.79 -10.66 -10.62
C CYS A 19 3.72 -11.16 -9.63
N THR A 20 3.75 -12.45 -9.26
CA THR A 20 2.87 -12.99 -8.21
C THR A 20 3.16 -12.39 -6.85
N HIS A 21 4.43 -12.28 -6.44
CA HIS A 21 4.79 -11.60 -5.19
C HIS A 21 4.36 -10.13 -5.15
N VAL A 22 4.49 -9.39 -6.26
CA VAL A 22 3.99 -8.00 -6.35
C VAL A 22 2.49 -7.96 -6.06
N ARG A 23 1.69 -8.81 -6.73
CA ARG A 23 0.24 -8.88 -6.48
C ARG A 23 -0.07 -9.27 -5.05
N HIS A 24 0.70 -10.18 -4.46
CA HIS A 24 0.51 -10.60 -3.06
C HIS A 24 0.72 -9.45 -2.08
N HIS A 25 1.78 -8.65 -2.23
CA HIS A 25 2.02 -7.48 -1.39
C HIS A 25 0.94 -6.41 -1.55
N GLU A 26 0.46 -6.18 -2.77
CA GLU A 26 -0.67 -5.27 -3.02
C GLU A 26 -1.98 -5.77 -2.38
N ALA A 27 -2.26 -7.08 -2.45
CA ALA A 27 -3.40 -7.70 -1.80
C ALA A 27 -3.32 -7.58 -0.27
N GLN A 28 -2.18 -7.90 0.33
CA GLN A 28 -1.94 -7.74 1.77
C GLN A 28 -2.16 -6.28 2.22
N ARG A 29 -1.67 -5.31 1.44
CA ARG A 29 -1.89 -3.89 1.74
C ARG A 29 -3.37 -3.52 1.72
N SER A 30 -4.12 -3.99 0.73
CA SER A 30 -5.57 -3.77 0.63
C SER A 30 -6.32 -4.39 1.81
N THR A 31 -6.01 -5.65 2.15
CA THR A 31 -6.63 -6.36 3.28
C THR A 31 -6.40 -5.62 4.59
N VAL A 32 -5.14 -5.25 4.89
CA VAL A 32 -4.83 -4.53 6.13
C VAL A 32 -5.47 -3.15 6.17
N ALA A 33 -5.55 -2.44 5.04
CA ALA A 33 -6.27 -1.18 4.97
C ALA A 33 -7.76 -1.32 5.28
N ALA A 34 -8.44 -2.31 4.68
CA ALA A 34 -9.84 -2.57 4.95
C ALA A 34 -10.08 -2.92 6.43
N THR A 35 -9.26 -3.79 7.01
CA THR A 35 -9.34 -4.17 8.42
C THR A 35 -9.11 -2.96 9.34
N PHE A 36 -8.08 -2.16 9.08
CA PHE A 36 -7.77 -1.00 9.93
C PHE A 36 -8.80 0.12 9.81
N LEU A 37 -9.35 0.37 8.62
CA LEU A 37 -10.45 1.33 8.46
C LEU A 37 -11.72 0.87 9.17
N ALA A 38 -12.03 -0.43 9.16
CA ALA A 38 -13.16 -0.96 9.90
C ALA A 38 -12.99 -0.76 11.42
N ILE A 39 -11.82 -1.11 11.97
CA ILE A 39 -11.51 -0.91 13.38
C ILE A 39 -11.52 0.58 13.73
N ALA A 40 -10.89 1.43 12.92
CA ALA A 40 -10.86 2.87 13.11
C ALA A 40 -12.27 3.47 13.14
N SER A 41 -13.15 3.04 12.24
CA SER A 41 -14.55 3.50 12.18
C SER A 41 -15.34 3.05 13.41
N ALA A 42 -15.13 1.82 13.89
CA ALA A 42 -15.76 1.32 15.10
C ALA A 42 -15.30 2.10 16.35
N LEU A 43 -13.99 2.33 16.49
CA LEU A 43 -13.43 3.13 17.59
C LEU A 43 -13.95 4.57 17.56
N LEU A 44 -13.99 5.18 16.38
CA LEU A 44 -14.53 6.53 16.23
C LEU A 44 -16.01 6.60 16.61
N GLY A 45 -16.80 5.60 16.22
CA GLY A 45 -18.21 5.49 16.61
C GLY A 45 -18.40 5.35 18.12
N LEU A 46 -17.57 4.54 18.79
CA LEU A 46 -17.60 4.38 20.25
C LEU A 46 -17.23 5.68 20.98
N VAL A 47 -16.15 6.34 20.59
CA VAL A 47 -15.68 7.61 21.19
C VAL A 47 -16.68 8.76 21.00
N THR A 48 -17.47 8.72 19.93
CA THR A 48 -18.42 9.81 19.61
C THR A 48 -19.86 9.50 20.02
N PHE A 49 -20.12 8.33 20.62
CA PHE A 49 -21.46 7.83 20.87
C PHE A 49 -22.26 8.67 21.87
N ASP A 50 -21.66 9.01 23.01
CA ASP A 50 -22.28 9.79 24.08
C ASP A 50 -22.16 11.31 23.88
N LYS A 51 -21.51 11.74 22.79
CA LYS A 51 -21.24 13.13 22.43
C LYS A 51 -20.41 13.89 23.47
N ALA A 52 -19.67 13.19 24.32
CA ALA A 52 -18.81 13.78 25.33
C ALA A 52 -17.42 13.12 25.27
N ILE A 53 -16.40 13.88 24.86
CA ILE A 53 -15.02 13.37 24.84
C ILE A 53 -14.35 13.67 26.18
N GLY A 54 -13.96 12.62 26.90
CA GLY A 54 -13.32 12.72 28.21
C GLY A 54 -12.03 11.91 28.33
N LEU A 55 -11.41 11.95 29.52
CA LEU A 55 -10.18 11.20 29.81
C LEU A 55 -10.37 9.68 29.70
N SER A 56 -11.59 9.17 29.86
CA SER A 56 -11.95 7.76 29.66
C SER A 56 -11.78 7.30 28.21
N ASP A 57 -11.84 8.20 27.23
CA ASP A 57 -11.71 7.89 25.81
C ASP A 57 -10.25 7.91 25.33
N LEU A 58 -9.33 8.36 26.19
CA LEU A 58 -7.91 8.46 25.87
C LEU A 58 -7.32 7.13 25.36
N PRO A 59 -7.61 5.95 25.96
CA PRO A 59 -7.11 4.69 25.44
C PRO A 59 -7.58 4.40 23.99
N MET A 60 -8.84 4.69 23.67
CA MET A 60 -9.42 4.44 22.35
C MET A 60 -8.86 5.41 21.29
N THR A 61 -8.69 6.68 21.65
CA THR A 61 -8.14 7.71 20.74
C THR A 61 -6.64 7.54 20.50
N LEU A 62 -5.88 7.11 21.52
CA LEU A 62 -4.48 6.72 21.36
C LEU A 62 -4.33 5.46 20.50
N LEU A 63 -5.22 4.47 20.67
CA LEU A 63 -5.26 3.29 19.81
C LEU A 63 -5.54 3.69 18.35
N LEU A 64 -6.47 4.61 18.10
CA LEU A 64 -6.74 5.14 16.76
C LEU A 64 -5.51 5.81 16.14
N THR A 65 -4.79 6.61 16.93
CA THR A 65 -3.52 7.23 16.52
C THR A 65 -2.48 6.17 16.14
N PHE A 66 -2.36 5.14 16.98
CA PHE A 66 -1.42 4.03 16.77
C PHE A 66 -1.76 3.22 15.52
N ILE A 67 -3.04 2.90 15.30
CA ILE A 67 -3.49 2.18 14.08
C ILE A 67 -3.14 2.98 12.82
N GLY A 68 -3.38 4.29 12.83
CA GLY A 68 -2.98 5.16 11.72
C GLY A 68 -1.46 5.15 11.50
N GLY A 69 -0.67 5.36 12.55
CA GLY A 69 0.79 5.35 12.45
C GLY A 69 1.35 4.00 11.98
N PHE A 70 0.89 2.90 12.58
CA PHE A 70 1.31 1.54 12.22
C PHE A 70 0.89 1.19 10.78
N GLY A 71 -0.34 1.54 10.38
CA GLY A 71 -0.82 1.33 9.02
C GLY A 71 0.03 2.05 7.96
N ALA A 72 0.47 3.28 8.25
CA ALA A 72 1.38 4.02 7.37
C ALA A 72 2.72 3.30 7.20
N ILE A 73 3.33 2.85 8.29
CA ILE A 73 4.61 2.10 8.28
C ILE A 73 4.45 0.77 7.54
N PHE A 74 3.39 0.03 7.84
CA PHE A 74 3.09 -1.25 7.20
C PHE A 74 2.91 -1.07 5.70
N SER A 75 2.11 -0.09 5.28
CA SER A 75 1.87 0.21 3.86
C SER A 75 3.16 0.59 3.12
N ALA A 76 4.01 1.43 3.74
CA ALA A 76 5.32 1.76 3.18
C ALA A 76 6.22 0.53 3.05
N LYS A 77 6.20 -0.38 4.04
CA LYS A 77 6.98 -1.61 4.00
C LYS A 77 6.51 -2.56 2.90
N GLN A 78 5.20 -2.72 2.74
CA GLN A 78 4.62 -3.52 1.65
C GLN A 78 4.97 -2.93 0.28
N TYR A 79 4.94 -1.60 0.15
CA TYR A 79 5.35 -0.92 -1.08
C TYR A 79 6.84 -1.14 -1.41
N GLU A 80 7.74 -1.06 -0.40
CA GLU A 80 9.16 -1.37 -0.60
C GLU A 80 9.36 -2.79 -1.13
N ARG A 81 8.70 -3.79 -0.53
CA ARG A 81 8.77 -5.19 -0.98
C ARG A 81 8.18 -5.41 -2.38
N ALA A 82 7.03 -4.80 -2.67
CA ALA A 82 6.45 -4.85 -4.01
C ALA A 82 7.39 -4.20 -5.05
N SER A 83 8.05 -3.09 -4.70
CA SER A 83 9.03 -2.43 -5.58
C SER A 83 10.24 -3.32 -5.83
N LEU A 84 10.76 -4.01 -4.81
CA LEU A 84 11.86 -4.97 -4.96
C LEU A 84 11.51 -6.07 -5.96
N HIS A 85 10.35 -6.69 -5.82
CA HIS A 85 9.90 -7.75 -6.74
C HIS A 85 9.63 -7.21 -8.15
N THR A 86 9.12 -5.98 -8.28
CA THR A 86 8.91 -5.31 -9.57
C THR A 86 10.23 -5.10 -10.31
N GLU A 87 11.28 -4.66 -9.62
CA GLU A 87 12.61 -4.47 -10.22
C GLU A 87 13.22 -5.82 -10.62
N ARG A 88 13.16 -6.84 -9.77
CA ARG A 88 13.64 -8.19 -10.14
C ARG A 88 12.90 -8.76 -11.34
N ALA A 89 11.58 -8.66 -11.38
CA ALA A 89 10.77 -9.04 -12.54
C ALA A 89 11.23 -8.30 -13.81
N ARG A 90 11.50 -6.99 -13.71
CA ARG A 90 12.01 -6.20 -14.84
C ARG A 90 13.33 -6.76 -15.38
N HIS A 91 14.26 -7.16 -14.50
CA HIS A 91 15.53 -7.74 -14.91
C HIS A 91 15.36 -9.09 -15.61
N PHE A 92 14.50 -9.97 -15.10
CA PHE A 92 14.21 -11.25 -15.78
C PHE A 92 13.55 -11.03 -17.15
N ARG A 93 12.59 -10.11 -17.25
CA ARG A 93 11.98 -9.76 -18.55
C ARG A 93 13.02 -9.20 -19.53
N ASN A 94 13.95 -8.36 -19.08
CA ASN A 94 15.02 -7.85 -19.95
C ASN A 94 15.95 -8.98 -20.41
N ALA A 95 16.29 -9.92 -19.52
CA ALA A 95 17.12 -11.08 -19.88
C ALA A 95 16.43 -11.97 -20.91
N VAL A 96 15.11 -12.16 -20.81
CA VAL A 96 14.32 -12.85 -21.86
C VAL A 96 14.36 -12.06 -23.17
N ASP A 97 14.19 -10.74 -23.11
CA ASP A 97 14.19 -9.86 -24.28
C ASP A 97 15.54 -9.89 -25.03
N ASP A 98 16.65 -10.01 -24.31
CA ASP A 98 17.99 -10.13 -24.89
C ASP A 98 18.22 -11.44 -25.66
N LEU A 99 17.38 -12.46 -25.45
CA LEU A 99 17.39 -13.73 -26.18
C LEU A 99 16.51 -13.72 -27.45
N LEU A 100 15.73 -12.65 -27.65
CA LEU A 100 14.80 -12.53 -28.77
C LEU A 100 15.36 -11.58 -29.83
N ASP A 101 15.22 -11.98 -31.11
CA ASP A 101 15.60 -11.13 -32.23
C ASP A 101 14.82 -9.79 -32.19
N GLY A 102 15.58 -8.69 -32.25
CA GLY A 102 15.02 -7.34 -32.23
C GLY A 102 14.54 -6.83 -30.86
N LYS A 103 14.74 -7.59 -29.76
CA LYS A 103 14.43 -7.18 -28.37
C LYS A 103 13.05 -6.50 -28.20
N PRO A 104 11.96 -7.18 -28.62
CA PRO A 104 10.66 -6.56 -28.77
C PRO A 104 9.98 -6.19 -27.44
N LEU A 105 10.22 -6.91 -26.35
CA LEU A 105 9.46 -6.82 -25.11
C LEU A 105 9.65 -5.46 -24.42
N LYS A 106 10.88 -4.93 -24.41
CA LYS A 106 11.16 -3.61 -23.82
C LYS A 106 10.48 -2.51 -24.63
N ARG A 107 10.54 -2.58 -25.96
CA ARG A 107 9.88 -1.61 -26.85
C ARG A 107 8.37 -1.61 -26.66
N ILE A 108 7.74 -2.78 -26.74
CA ILE A 108 6.28 -2.93 -26.56
C ILE A 108 5.84 -2.32 -25.23
N LYS A 109 6.58 -2.61 -24.15
CA LYS A 109 6.29 -2.04 -22.84
C LYS A 109 6.41 -0.51 -22.84
N GLN A 110 7.48 0.04 -23.40
CA GLN A 110 7.71 1.49 -23.44
C GLN A 110 6.65 2.23 -24.25
N GLU A 111 6.22 1.67 -25.37
CA GLU A 111 5.14 2.20 -26.20
C GLU A 111 3.82 2.24 -25.41
N ALA A 112 3.47 1.14 -24.74
CA ALA A 112 2.29 1.07 -23.88
C ALA A 112 2.35 2.04 -22.69
N ASP A 113 3.50 2.13 -21.99
CA ASP A 113 3.71 3.05 -20.87
C ASP A 113 3.60 4.53 -21.34
N ALA A 114 4.12 4.84 -22.53
CA ALA A 114 4.04 6.18 -23.11
C ALA A 114 2.60 6.54 -23.51
N GLU A 115 1.86 5.62 -24.13
CA GLU A 115 0.45 5.80 -24.46
C GLU A 115 -0.40 6.00 -23.21
N HIS A 116 -0.20 5.18 -22.18
CA HIS A 116 -0.89 5.34 -20.91
C HIS A 116 -0.60 6.70 -20.25
N THR A 117 0.67 7.11 -20.23
CA THR A 117 1.07 8.39 -19.63
C THR A 117 0.48 9.59 -20.36
N LYS A 118 0.27 9.51 -21.69
CA LYS A 118 -0.41 10.56 -22.47
C LYS A 118 -1.85 10.78 -22.01
N HIS A 119 -2.57 9.71 -21.66
CA HIS A 119 -3.95 9.78 -21.17
C HIS A 119 -4.04 10.25 -19.71
N PHE A 120 -3.07 9.87 -18.87
CA PHE A 120 -3.10 10.11 -17.42
C PHE A 120 -1.97 11.00 -16.90
N GLN A 121 -1.64 12.10 -17.60
CA GLN A 121 -0.45 12.92 -17.33
C GLN A 121 -0.33 13.44 -15.89
N ARG A 122 -1.46 13.78 -15.24
CA ARG A 122 -1.49 14.26 -13.85
C ARG A 122 -1.40 13.10 -12.86
N LEU A 123 -2.21 12.06 -13.06
CA LEU A 123 -2.28 10.92 -12.14
C LEU A 123 -1.01 10.06 -12.20
N ALA A 124 -0.37 9.93 -13.35
CA ALA A 124 0.88 9.19 -13.50
C ALA A 124 2.04 9.77 -12.66
N ARG A 125 1.96 11.05 -12.28
CA ARG A 125 2.93 11.70 -11.38
C ARG A 125 2.67 11.37 -9.91
N LEU A 126 1.44 11.01 -9.55
CA LEU A 126 1.07 10.67 -8.18
C LEU A 126 1.41 9.20 -7.91
N ARG A 127 2.38 8.98 -7.03
CA ARG A 127 2.72 7.62 -6.59
C ARG A 127 1.62 7.09 -5.68
N LEU A 128 1.06 5.93 -6.02
CA LEU A 128 0.00 5.26 -5.24
C LEU A 128 0.37 5.08 -3.75
N ASN A 129 1.64 4.83 -3.43
CA ASN A 129 2.09 4.75 -2.03
C ASN A 129 1.81 6.03 -1.22
N LYS A 130 1.88 7.22 -1.85
CA LYS A 130 1.59 8.49 -1.17
C LYS A 130 0.11 8.61 -0.81
N PHE A 131 -0.78 8.05 -1.63
CA PHE A 131 -2.21 8.01 -1.33
C PHE A 131 -2.49 7.18 -0.07
N TRP A 132 -1.91 5.99 0.02
CA TRP A 132 -2.05 5.13 1.20
C TRP A 132 -1.46 5.75 2.46
N LEU A 133 -0.29 6.38 2.37
CA LEU A 133 0.29 7.12 3.48
C LEU A 133 -0.60 8.27 3.95
N GLY A 134 -1.22 9.01 3.01
CA GLY A 134 -2.16 10.07 3.33
C GLY A 134 -3.39 9.56 4.07
N LEU A 135 -3.97 8.43 3.63
CA LEU A 135 -5.11 7.80 4.30
C LEU A 135 -4.81 7.46 5.76
N TYR A 136 -3.67 6.80 6.01
CA TYR A 136 -3.27 6.43 7.37
C TYR A 136 -2.86 7.63 8.22
N ALA A 137 -2.23 8.65 7.61
CA ALA A 137 -1.94 9.91 8.29
C ALA A 137 -3.22 10.63 8.73
N LEU A 138 -4.29 10.57 7.92
CA LEU A 138 -5.60 11.12 8.30
C LEU A 138 -6.18 10.39 9.51
N VAL A 139 -6.17 9.05 9.52
CA VAL A 139 -6.62 8.25 10.67
C VAL A 139 -5.82 8.59 11.93
N ALA A 140 -4.49 8.67 11.81
CA ALA A 140 -3.62 9.04 12.92
C ALA A 140 -3.92 10.45 13.45
N ALA A 141 -4.13 11.41 12.54
CA ALA A 141 -4.46 12.79 12.89
C ALA A 141 -5.81 12.89 13.62
N ILE A 142 -6.82 12.14 13.19
CA ILE A 142 -8.12 12.08 13.89
C ILE A 142 -7.92 11.58 15.32
N GLY A 143 -7.20 10.46 15.51
CA GLY A 143 -6.90 9.94 16.84
C GLY A 143 -6.19 10.98 17.72
N LEU A 144 -5.17 11.64 17.17
CA LEU A 144 -4.38 12.63 17.90
C LEU A 144 -5.23 13.84 18.31
N VAL A 145 -6.06 14.37 17.40
CA VAL A 145 -6.98 15.48 17.68
C VAL A 145 -7.94 15.11 18.80
N LEU A 146 -8.52 13.91 18.77
CA LEU A 146 -9.44 13.45 19.81
C LEU A 146 -8.73 13.26 21.16
N SER A 147 -7.50 12.73 21.17
CA SER A 147 -6.69 12.64 22.39
C SER A 147 -6.37 14.02 22.98
N VAL A 148 -6.08 15.02 22.14
CA VAL A 148 -5.85 16.40 22.58
C VAL A 148 -7.13 17.00 23.18
N ILE A 149 -8.29 16.78 22.55
CA ILE A 149 -9.59 17.24 23.08
C ILE A 149 -9.87 16.58 24.44
N ALA A 150 -9.67 15.27 24.56
CA ALA A 150 -9.88 14.51 25.80
C ALA A 150 -9.07 15.05 26.99
N VAL A 151 -7.85 15.54 26.73
CA VAL A 151 -6.93 16.04 27.76
C VAL A 151 -7.16 17.52 28.05
N LEU A 152 -7.33 18.36 27.03
CA LEU A 152 -7.39 19.83 27.18
C LEU A 152 -8.80 20.37 27.38
N CYS A 153 -9.81 19.68 26.84
CA CYS A 153 -11.21 20.09 26.87
C CYS A 153 -12.12 18.92 27.30
N PRO A 154 -11.88 18.29 28.47
CA PRO A 154 -12.68 17.16 28.90
C PRO A 154 -14.14 17.57 29.07
N GLN A 155 -15.02 16.94 28.31
CA GLN A 155 -16.46 17.12 28.43
C GLN A 155 -16.98 16.19 29.53
N LYS A 156 -17.89 16.69 30.36
CA LYS A 156 -18.60 15.85 31.31
C LYS A 156 -19.75 15.18 30.58
N THR A 157 -19.88 13.87 30.75
CA THR A 157 -21.11 13.16 30.43
C THR A 157 -22.26 13.75 31.24
N PRO A 158 -23.45 13.96 30.63
CA PRO A 158 -24.63 14.44 31.33
C PRO A 158 -25.13 13.45 32.40
#